data_AF-A0A8S8XED1-F1
#
_entry.id   AF-A0A8S8XED1-F1
#
_cell.length_a   1.000
_cell.length_b   1.000
_cell.length_c   1.000
_cell.angle_alpha   90.00
_cell.angle_beta   90.00
_cell.angle_gamma   90.00
#
_symmetry.space_group_name_H-M   'P 1'
#
loop_
_entity.id
_entity.type
_entity.pdbx_description
1 polymer ?
#
loop_
_entity_poly.entity_id
_entity_poly.type
_entity_poly.pdbx_seq_one_letter_code
_entity_poly.pdbx_strand_id
1 'polypeptide(L)'
;MRHACLLVTLLLVASLPVSSSSNSPSVEVDVSTTKFDWLSNETVELSVEVLNSQFNQQYYANYTVTDLAGNIVQSGSYNFVSSGPNTQFPVLLSQLYDNSNFYFFNIEIIDSSSTVLTSSSASFMVFQNTIMPQVSNLLAFGDSLSDMGNAKDSILNVPDVPPYWQGRFSNGPVWLEYVSEAYGLTTTVGSLSEQGDNRAFGGAQTGQGFSYLLLPNVGTQIANYLANVQTAIPSNDIIALWAGGNDFLYGTANSDTIVANMESHLRQLHEAGARQFIIPNLPPLEKTPEILSRSQSQQSNIASEVISYNTKLSNLISDLIAELSINVYFIDAWSLFNDIVANSGALGIVNTQDPACSAPATLLPLPICNSNSEVANNPDEYLFFDKAHPTRVMHEFIAYFAIQTIGIPDTDGDGVIDSIDLCEWTGNAEMVDIDGCSWEQLDDDLDGVSNGVDICPNTQLNAIVDANGCSAEQRDSDDDGLNDAIDPCPFSNPTNDHDSDGCTDDVDVDDDNDMVLDVMIIARG
;
A
#
# COMPACT_ATOMS: atom_id res chain seq x y z
N MET A 1 38.53 -77.53 -23.41
CA MET A 1 39.40 -77.22 -22.26
C MET A 1 38.58 -76.32 -21.33
N ARG A 2 38.17 -76.83 -20.16
CA ARG A 2 38.65 -76.38 -18.83
C ARG A 2 38.24 -74.91 -18.55
N HIS A 3 37.38 -74.53 -17.60
CA HIS A 3 37.02 -75.10 -16.29
C HIS A 3 35.61 -74.66 -15.87
N ALA A 4 34.92 -75.56 -15.15
CA ALA A 4 33.81 -75.22 -14.26
C ALA A 4 34.36 -74.57 -12.98
N CYS A 5 33.68 -73.55 -12.48
CA CYS A 5 33.82 -73.09 -11.10
C CYS A 5 32.43 -72.98 -10.49
N LEU A 6 32.10 -73.95 -9.65
CA LEU A 6 30.94 -73.98 -8.78
C LEU A 6 31.28 -73.08 -7.57
N LEU A 7 30.55 -72.00 -7.34
CA LEU A 7 30.63 -71.25 -6.09
C LEU A 7 29.25 -71.23 -5.43
N VAL A 8 29.13 -72.03 -4.38
CA VAL A 8 28.00 -72.08 -3.46
C VAL A 8 28.02 -70.78 -2.65
N THR A 9 26.95 -69.98 -2.73
CA THR A 9 26.76 -68.81 -1.87
C THR A 9 25.62 -69.10 -0.89
N LEU A 10 26.00 -69.07 0.39
CA LEU A 10 25.20 -69.30 1.58
C LEU A 10 24.26 -68.09 1.79
N LEU A 11 22.94 -68.27 1.68
CA LEU A 11 21.97 -67.25 2.08
C LEU A 11 21.93 -67.16 3.61
N LEU A 12 22.67 -66.21 4.19
CA LEU A 12 22.39 -65.71 5.53
C LEU A 12 21.24 -64.71 5.45
N VAL A 13 20.12 -65.05 6.07
CA VAL A 13 19.00 -64.13 6.32
C VAL A 13 19.45 -63.17 7.43
N ALA A 14 19.89 -61.97 7.04
CA ALA A 14 20.01 -60.85 7.96
C ALA A 14 18.66 -60.13 8.00
N SER A 15 17.92 -60.34 9.08
CA SER A 15 16.75 -59.52 9.42
C SER A 15 17.23 -58.12 9.77
N LEU A 16 17.18 -57.20 8.81
CA LEU A 16 17.27 -55.77 9.09
C LEU A 16 15.99 -55.36 9.85
N PRO A 17 16.09 -54.66 11.00
CA PRO A 17 14.93 -54.03 11.58
C PRO A 17 14.45 -52.94 10.60
N VAL A 18 13.29 -53.16 9.99
CA VAL A 18 12.52 -52.09 9.37
C VAL A 18 11.99 -51.24 10.52
N SER A 19 12.71 -50.19 10.87
CA SER A 19 12.11 -49.07 11.59
C SER A 19 11.25 -48.31 10.59
N SER A 20 9.96 -48.64 10.55
CA SER A 20 8.96 -47.73 9.99
C SER A 20 8.82 -46.57 10.97
N SER A 21 9.64 -45.52 10.83
CA SER A 21 9.23 -44.20 11.29
C SER A 21 8.14 -43.75 10.32
N SER A 22 6.88 -43.96 10.68
CA SER A 22 5.80 -43.15 10.12
C SER A 22 5.97 -41.74 10.66
N ASN A 23 6.93 -40.98 10.11
CA ASN A 23 6.89 -39.53 10.19
C ASN A 23 5.74 -39.15 9.26
N SER A 24 4.53 -39.09 9.80
CA SER A 24 3.50 -38.26 9.17
C SER A 24 4.14 -36.88 8.97
N PRO A 25 4.09 -36.30 7.77
CA PRO A 25 4.65 -34.98 7.56
C PRO A 25 4.01 -34.00 8.55
N SER A 26 4.83 -33.09 9.09
CA SER A 26 4.34 -32.02 9.97
C SER A 26 3.38 -31.12 9.21
N VAL A 27 2.37 -30.59 9.90
CA VAL A 27 1.49 -29.57 9.35
C VAL A 27 2.34 -28.36 8.96
N GLU A 28 2.12 -27.86 7.75
CA GLU A 28 2.81 -26.70 7.19
C GLU A 28 1.76 -25.66 6.79
N VAL A 29 2.16 -24.39 6.73
CA VAL A 29 1.28 -23.30 6.30
C VAL A 29 2.06 -22.33 5.43
N ASP A 30 1.50 -22.00 4.28
CA ASP A 30 2.02 -21.01 3.34
C ASP A 30 1.00 -19.88 3.18
N VAL A 31 1.52 -18.65 3.08
CA VAL A 31 0.72 -17.44 2.84
C VAL A 31 1.23 -16.79 1.57
N SER A 32 0.30 -16.37 0.71
CA SER A 32 0.63 -15.68 -0.55
C SER A 32 -0.37 -14.55 -0.80
N THR A 33 0.02 -13.60 -1.63
CA THR A 33 -0.83 -12.48 -2.08
C THR A 33 -0.69 -12.28 -3.58
N THR A 34 -1.68 -11.65 -4.21
CA THR A 34 -1.73 -11.39 -5.65
C THR A 34 -0.94 -10.15 -6.06
N LYS A 35 -0.84 -9.17 -5.16
CA LYS A 35 -0.05 -7.94 -5.31
C LYS A 35 0.42 -7.44 -3.95
N PHE A 36 1.40 -6.54 -3.96
CA PHE A 36 2.04 -6.03 -2.75
C PHE A 36 1.63 -4.60 -2.39
N ASP A 37 0.98 -3.91 -3.31
CA ASP A 37 0.61 -2.50 -3.27
C ASP A 37 -0.92 -2.35 -3.29
N TRP A 38 -1.47 -1.99 -2.12
CA TRP A 38 -2.91 -1.80 -1.94
C TRP A 38 -3.20 -0.33 -1.64
N LEU A 39 -4.37 0.15 -2.06
CA LEU A 39 -4.93 1.41 -1.57
C LEU A 39 -5.77 1.16 -0.31
N SER A 40 -5.91 2.15 0.55
CA SER A 40 -6.64 2.03 1.82
C SER A 40 -8.11 1.67 1.66
N ASN A 41 -8.72 2.02 0.53
CA ASN A 41 -10.08 1.66 0.17
C ASN A 41 -10.22 0.25 -0.46
N GLU A 42 -9.12 -0.44 -0.73
CA GLU A 42 -9.14 -1.81 -1.22
C GLU A 42 -9.20 -2.83 -0.08
N THR A 43 -9.64 -4.05 -0.40
CA THR A 43 -9.52 -5.20 0.50
C THR A 43 -8.26 -5.98 0.15
N VAL A 44 -7.33 -6.08 1.09
CA VAL A 44 -6.13 -6.91 0.96
C VAL A 44 -6.55 -8.38 1.01
N GLU A 45 -6.20 -9.13 -0.03
CA GLU A 45 -6.48 -10.56 -0.13
C GLU A 45 -5.20 -11.38 0.08
N LEU A 46 -5.23 -12.23 1.11
CA LEU A 46 -4.18 -13.21 1.41
C LEU A 46 -4.72 -14.62 1.25
N SER A 47 -4.03 -15.45 0.47
CA SER A 47 -4.35 -16.88 0.35
C SER A 47 -3.51 -17.69 1.32
N VAL A 48 -4.18 -18.35 2.27
CA VAL A 48 -3.56 -19.27 3.22
C VAL A 48 -3.75 -20.70 2.74
N GLU A 49 -2.65 -21.44 2.61
CA GLU A 49 -2.66 -22.87 2.30
C GLU A 49 -2.06 -23.66 3.48
N VAL A 50 -2.88 -24.50 4.12
CA VAL A 50 -2.45 -25.42 5.18
C VAL A 50 -2.23 -26.81 4.59
N LEU A 51 -1.01 -27.30 4.69
CA LEU A 51 -0.53 -28.54 4.10
C LEU A 51 -0.35 -29.62 5.18
N ASN A 52 -0.41 -30.89 4.75
CA ASN A 52 -0.22 -32.07 5.60
C ASN A 52 -1.14 -32.14 6.81
N SER A 53 -2.30 -31.50 6.76
CA SER A 53 -3.30 -31.53 7.84
C SER A 53 -3.96 -32.92 7.95
N GLN A 54 -4.23 -33.34 9.19
CA GLN A 54 -4.89 -34.61 9.45
C GLN A 54 -6.39 -34.56 9.13
N PHE A 55 -6.89 -35.59 8.44
CA PHE A 55 -8.29 -35.71 8.05
C PHE A 55 -9.23 -35.68 9.27
N ASN A 56 -10.29 -34.89 9.16
CA ASN A 56 -11.35 -34.73 10.16
C ASN A 56 -10.85 -34.27 11.54
N GLN A 57 -9.77 -33.47 11.54
CA GLN A 57 -9.25 -32.79 12.71
C GLN A 57 -9.64 -31.31 12.68
N GLN A 58 -10.05 -30.77 13.83
CA GLN A 58 -10.31 -29.34 14.02
C GLN A 58 -9.00 -28.58 14.18
N TYR A 59 -8.87 -27.49 13.44
CA TYR A 59 -7.80 -26.50 13.53
C TYR A 59 -8.38 -25.09 13.71
N TYR A 60 -7.54 -24.20 14.23
CA TYR A 60 -7.78 -22.77 14.34
C TYR A 60 -6.60 -22.07 13.68
N ALA A 61 -6.87 -21.06 12.86
CA ALA A 61 -5.85 -20.25 12.22
C ALA A 61 -5.97 -18.82 12.76
N ASN A 62 -5.19 -18.51 13.79
CA ASN A 62 -5.20 -17.20 14.42
C ASN A 62 -4.24 -16.30 13.65
N TYR A 63 -4.68 -15.12 13.25
CA TYR A 63 -3.83 -14.16 12.57
C TYR A 63 -3.79 -12.81 13.27
N THR A 64 -2.69 -12.10 13.06
CA THR A 64 -2.47 -10.72 13.48
C THR A 64 -1.82 -9.94 12.35
N VAL A 65 -2.23 -8.70 12.18
CA VAL A 65 -1.61 -7.72 11.29
C VAL A 65 -0.99 -6.64 12.16
N THR A 66 0.29 -6.33 11.93
CA THR A 66 0.98 -5.24 12.62
C THR A 66 1.47 -4.16 11.66
N ASP A 67 1.49 -2.92 12.12
CA ASP A 67 2.12 -1.79 11.43
C ASP A 67 3.66 -1.84 11.51
N LEU A 68 4.34 -0.82 10.96
CA LEU A 68 5.80 -0.68 11.03
C LEU A 68 6.34 -0.50 12.46
N ALA A 69 5.54 0.06 13.37
CA ALA A 69 5.90 0.27 14.76
C ALA A 69 5.68 -0.99 15.63
N GLY A 70 5.05 -2.03 15.09
CA GLY A 70 4.70 -3.27 15.77
C GLY A 70 3.38 -3.21 16.54
N ASN A 71 2.55 -2.19 16.32
CA ASN A 71 1.20 -2.12 16.85
C ASN A 71 0.29 -3.09 16.09
N ILE A 72 -0.58 -3.81 16.80
CA ILE A 72 -1.59 -4.67 16.16
C ILE A 72 -2.71 -3.78 15.63
N VAL A 73 -2.90 -3.78 14.31
CA VAL A 73 -3.97 -3.02 13.64
C VAL A 73 -5.20 -3.87 13.38
N GLN A 74 -5.02 -5.17 13.19
CA GLN A 74 -6.12 -6.11 12.98
C GLN A 74 -5.74 -7.51 13.48
N SER A 75 -6.73 -8.29 13.90
CA SER A 75 -6.54 -9.70 14.26
C SER A 75 -7.82 -10.49 14.04
N GLY A 76 -7.70 -11.80 13.91
CA GLY A 76 -8.84 -12.67 13.73
C GLY A 76 -8.50 -14.14 13.88
N SER A 77 -9.51 -15.00 13.73
CA SER A 77 -9.36 -16.45 13.75
C SER A 77 -10.23 -17.07 12.66
N TYR A 78 -9.65 -18.01 11.92
CA TYR A 78 -10.39 -18.85 10.97
C TYR A 78 -10.43 -20.29 11.48
N ASN A 79 -11.63 -20.81 11.69
CA ASN A 79 -11.83 -22.13 12.27
C ASN A 79 -12.24 -23.11 11.17
N PHE A 80 -11.54 -24.24 11.06
CA PHE A 80 -11.85 -25.22 10.03
C PHE A 80 -11.62 -26.66 10.49
N VAL A 81 -12.44 -27.57 9.94
CA VAL A 81 -12.20 -29.00 10.03
C VAL A 81 -11.53 -29.43 8.73
N SER A 82 -10.33 -29.99 8.82
CA SER A 82 -9.62 -30.46 7.63
C SER A 82 -10.38 -31.60 6.96
N SER A 83 -10.64 -31.45 5.65
CA SER A 83 -11.30 -32.47 4.82
C SER A 83 -10.31 -33.34 4.03
N GLY A 84 -9.00 -33.06 4.13
CA GLY A 84 -7.93 -33.70 3.39
C GLY A 84 -6.56 -33.11 3.74
N PRO A 85 -5.46 -33.57 3.11
CA PRO A 85 -4.11 -33.10 3.46
C PRO A 85 -3.93 -31.59 3.25
N ASN A 86 -4.67 -30.99 2.32
CA ASN A 86 -4.55 -29.58 1.98
C ASN A 86 -5.88 -28.88 2.26
N THR A 87 -5.82 -27.73 2.93
CA THR A 87 -6.95 -26.81 3.11
C THR A 87 -6.51 -25.41 2.71
N GLN A 88 -7.29 -24.73 1.88
CA GLN A 88 -7.01 -23.37 1.45
C GLN A 88 -8.20 -22.47 1.79
N PHE A 89 -7.92 -21.26 2.26
CA PHE A 89 -8.93 -20.24 2.53
C PHE A 89 -8.33 -18.83 2.38
N PRO A 90 -9.15 -17.84 1.97
CA PRO A 90 -8.72 -16.45 1.93
C PRO A 90 -8.80 -15.81 3.32
N VAL A 91 -7.91 -14.88 3.59
CA VAL A 91 -8.05 -13.87 4.64
C VAL A 91 -8.21 -12.53 3.93
N LEU A 92 -9.34 -11.87 4.19
CA LEU A 92 -9.71 -10.58 3.61
C LEU A 92 -9.54 -9.52 4.69
N LEU A 93 -8.66 -8.54 4.43
CA LEU A 93 -8.40 -7.43 5.35
C LEU A 93 -8.88 -6.15 4.67
N SER A 94 -9.94 -5.57 5.21
CA SER A 94 -10.49 -4.27 4.81
C SER A 94 -10.29 -3.26 5.93
N GLN A 95 -10.49 -1.96 5.64
CA GLN A 95 -10.37 -0.89 6.63
C GLN A 95 -8.97 -0.83 7.27
N LEU A 96 -7.95 -0.97 6.43
CA LEU A 96 -6.57 -1.17 6.86
C LEU A 96 -5.69 0.02 6.48
N TYR A 97 -5.76 1.10 7.26
CA TYR A 97 -4.80 2.20 7.18
C TYR A 97 -4.74 2.97 8.52
N ASP A 98 -3.55 3.04 9.14
CA ASP A 98 -3.34 3.71 10.43
C ASP A 98 -2.25 4.81 10.39
N ASN A 99 -1.99 5.36 9.20
CA ASN A 99 -0.83 6.19 8.84
C ASN A 99 0.50 5.44 8.69
N SER A 100 0.49 4.10 8.78
CA SER A 100 1.60 3.26 8.29
C SER A 100 1.38 2.90 6.83
N ASN A 101 2.47 2.82 6.06
CA ASN A 101 2.44 2.21 4.72
C ASN A 101 2.89 0.75 4.71
N PHE A 102 3.51 0.24 5.79
CA PHE A 102 4.01 -1.13 5.85
C PHE A 102 3.21 -1.95 6.85
N TYR A 103 2.81 -3.15 6.42
CA TYR A 103 2.03 -4.08 7.22
C TYR A 103 2.63 -5.48 7.18
N PHE A 104 2.58 -6.15 8.32
CA PHE A 104 3.11 -7.50 8.52
C PHE A 104 2.01 -8.41 9.03
N PHE A 105 1.62 -9.38 8.21
CA PHE A 105 0.66 -10.42 8.53
C PHE A 105 1.40 -11.63 9.10
N ASN A 106 0.92 -12.13 10.23
CA ASN A 106 1.38 -13.38 10.83
C ASN A 106 0.18 -14.28 11.11
N ILE A 107 0.28 -15.56 10.78
CA ILE A 107 -0.75 -16.57 11.06
C ILE A 107 -0.16 -17.78 11.76
N GLU A 108 -0.87 -18.29 12.76
CA GLU A 108 -0.52 -19.50 13.51
C GLU A 108 -1.62 -20.55 13.35
N ILE A 109 -1.23 -21.77 12.98
CA ILE A 109 -2.13 -22.92 12.94
C ILE A 109 -2.09 -23.65 14.27
N ILE A 110 -3.24 -23.75 14.92
CA ILE A 110 -3.41 -24.25 16.28
C ILE A 110 -4.35 -25.45 16.26
N ASP A 111 -4.04 -26.48 17.04
CA ASP A 111 -4.91 -27.66 17.19
C ASP A 111 -5.96 -27.51 18.30
N SER A 112 -6.81 -28.53 18.46
CA SER A 112 -7.82 -28.57 19.54
C SER A 112 -7.25 -28.59 20.96
N SER A 113 -5.94 -28.82 21.13
CA SER A 113 -5.25 -28.77 22.42
C SER A 113 -4.63 -27.39 22.71
N SER A 114 -4.89 -26.39 21.86
CA SER A 114 -4.27 -25.07 21.91
C SER A 114 -2.75 -25.08 21.68
N THR A 115 -2.24 -26.10 20.98
CA THR A 115 -0.83 -26.17 20.60
C THR A 115 -0.64 -25.53 19.22
N VAL A 116 0.26 -24.55 19.12
CA VAL A 116 0.72 -23.99 17.84
C VAL A 116 1.52 -25.07 17.11
N LEU A 117 1.07 -25.46 15.93
CA LEU A 117 1.70 -26.47 15.09
C LEU A 117 2.71 -25.87 14.13
N THR A 118 2.38 -24.72 13.54
CA THR A 118 3.18 -24.01 12.55
C THR A 118 2.72 -22.56 12.42
N SER A 119 3.54 -21.71 11.81
CA SER A 119 3.23 -20.31 11.54
C SER A 119 3.81 -19.88 10.19
N SER A 120 3.20 -18.87 9.58
CA SER A 120 3.72 -18.23 8.38
C SER A 120 3.38 -16.75 8.39
N SER A 121 4.05 -16.00 7.54
CA SER A 121 3.93 -14.54 7.50
C SER A 121 3.98 -14.04 6.07
N ALA A 122 3.29 -12.92 5.84
CA ALA A 122 3.39 -12.13 4.63
C ALA A 122 3.57 -10.66 5.01
N SER A 123 4.06 -9.87 4.07
CA SER A 123 4.17 -8.42 4.22
C SER A 123 3.69 -7.76 2.95
N PHE A 124 3.04 -6.61 3.09
CA PHE A 124 2.50 -5.83 1.99
C PHE A 124 2.45 -4.36 2.40
N MET A 125 2.19 -3.49 1.43
CA MET A 125 2.01 -2.07 1.65
C MET A 125 0.57 -1.65 1.44
N VAL A 126 0.12 -0.68 2.24
CA VAL A 126 -1.14 0.05 1.99
C VAL A 126 -0.83 1.53 1.87
N PHE A 127 -1.30 2.15 0.79
CA PHE A 127 -1.19 3.57 0.52
C PHE A 127 -2.52 4.25 0.80
N GLN A 128 -2.47 5.43 1.41
CA GLN A 128 -3.67 6.22 1.60
C GLN A 128 -4.25 6.55 0.23
N ASN A 129 -5.53 6.25 0.03
CA ASN A 129 -6.27 6.77 -1.10
C ASN A 129 -6.39 8.30 -0.97
N THR A 130 -6.23 9.00 -2.08
CA THR A 130 -6.23 10.46 -2.10
C THR A 130 -6.94 11.02 -3.33
N ILE A 131 -7.52 12.20 -3.17
CA ILE A 131 -8.05 12.99 -4.26
C ILE A 131 -6.96 13.94 -4.76
N MET A 132 -6.55 13.73 -6.02
CA MET A 132 -5.53 14.56 -6.66
C MET A 132 -6.08 15.97 -6.97
N PRO A 133 -5.33 17.04 -6.68
CA PRO A 133 -5.73 18.39 -7.03
C PRO A 133 -5.79 18.56 -8.55
N GLN A 134 -6.73 19.36 -9.03
CA GLN A 134 -6.89 19.60 -10.47
C GLN A 134 -5.86 20.60 -10.98
N VAL A 135 -4.98 20.15 -11.87
CA VAL A 135 -3.93 20.97 -12.51
C VAL A 135 -4.07 20.92 -14.02
N SER A 136 -3.52 21.92 -14.71
CA SER A 136 -3.66 22.03 -16.18
C SER A 136 -2.59 21.27 -16.95
N ASN A 137 -1.41 21.10 -16.36
CA ASN A 137 -0.28 20.40 -16.95
C ASN A 137 0.72 19.94 -15.87
N LEU A 138 1.49 18.90 -16.18
CA LEU A 138 2.63 18.44 -15.39
C LEU A 138 3.92 18.66 -16.21
N LEU A 139 4.63 19.76 -15.92
CA LEU A 139 5.88 20.13 -16.57
C LEU A 139 7.05 19.56 -15.77
N ALA A 140 7.93 18.77 -16.40
CA ALA A 140 9.02 18.09 -15.71
C ALA A 140 10.40 18.49 -16.23
N PHE A 141 11.31 18.76 -15.31
CA PHE A 141 12.74 18.97 -15.55
C PHE A 141 13.55 18.03 -14.66
N GLY A 142 14.71 17.59 -15.14
CA GLY A 142 15.51 16.68 -14.32
C GLY A 142 16.45 15.80 -15.10
N ASP A 143 16.72 14.65 -14.51
CA ASP A 143 17.66 13.66 -15.02
C ASP A 143 17.01 12.32 -15.42
N SER A 144 17.77 11.23 -15.39
CA SER A 144 17.33 9.89 -15.80
C SER A 144 16.20 9.33 -14.94
N LEU A 145 16.02 9.80 -13.70
CA LEU A 145 14.91 9.35 -12.86
C LEU A 145 13.55 9.82 -13.38
N SER A 146 13.53 10.86 -14.20
CA SER A 146 12.30 11.41 -14.78
C SER A 146 12.28 11.39 -16.31
N ASP A 147 13.37 10.97 -16.97
CA ASP A 147 13.46 10.96 -18.43
C ASP A 147 12.55 9.88 -19.05
N MET A 148 11.66 10.31 -19.94
CA MET A 148 10.74 9.45 -20.70
C MET A 148 11.23 9.10 -22.12
N GLY A 149 12.47 9.44 -22.47
CA GLY A 149 13.08 9.09 -23.77
C GLY A 149 13.84 10.22 -24.46
N ASN A 150 13.97 11.40 -23.84
CA ASN A 150 14.71 12.53 -24.40
C ASN A 150 16.19 12.18 -24.64
N ALA A 151 16.87 11.50 -23.70
CA ALA A 151 18.24 11.04 -23.93
C ALA A 151 18.31 10.00 -25.06
N LYS A 152 17.25 9.19 -25.22
CA LYS A 152 17.15 8.17 -26.27
C LYS A 152 16.98 8.78 -27.65
N ASP A 153 16.16 9.81 -27.77
CA ASP A 153 15.94 10.53 -29.02
C ASP A 153 17.07 11.50 -29.35
N SER A 154 18.00 11.72 -28.40
CA SER A 154 19.19 12.52 -28.62
C SER A 154 20.21 11.84 -29.55
N ILE A 155 21.20 12.62 -30.00
CA ILE A 155 22.32 12.10 -30.80
C ILE A 155 23.14 11.02 -30.07
N LEU A 156 23.13 10.98 -28.74
CA LEU A 156 23.79 9.92 -27.98
C LEU A 156 23.03 8.59 -28.05
N ASN A 157 21.73 8.62 -28.32
CA ASN A 157 20.88 7.44 -28.50
C ASN A 157 20.96 6.44 -27.33
N VAL A 158 20.94 6.96 -26.10
CA VAL A 158 21.04 6.18 -24.86
C VAL A 158 19.75 6.28 -24.04
N PRO A 159 19.32 5.21 -23.37
CA PRO A 159 19.98 3.91 -23.25
C PRO A 159 19.69 2.95 -24.43
N ASP A 160 20.34 1.79 -24.46
CA ASP A 160 20.03 0.73 -25.44
C ASP A 160 18.64 0.14 -25.19
N VAL A 161 17.87 -0.07 -26.25
CA VAL A 161 16.54 -0.69 -26.18
C VAL A 161 16.55 -1.90 -27.12
N PRO A 162 16.53 -3.15 -26.62
CA PRO A 162 16.66 -3.61 -25.22
C PRO A 162 18.07 -3.41 -24.61
N PRO A 163 18.27 -3.54 -23.28
CA PRO A 163 17.33 -4.08 -22.28
C PRO A 163 16.42 -3.06 -21.59
N TYR A 164 16.62 -1.77 -21.84
CA TYR A 164 15.78 -0.73 -21.24
C TYR A 164 14.41 -0.64 -21.91
N TRP A 165 13.42 -0.19 -21.15
CA TRP A 165 12.05 -0.06 -21.63
C TRP A 165 11.84 1.28 -22.32
N GLN A 166 11.60 1.25 -23.64
CA GLN A 166 11.16 2.40 -24.43
C GLN A 166 11.97 3.71 -24.20
N GLY A 167 13.28 3.59 -23.96
CA GLY A 167 14.18 4.74 -23.76
C GLY A 167 14.23 5.29 -22.33
N ARG A 168 13.50 4.71 -21.38
CA ARG A 168 13.58 5.05 -19.94
C ARG A 168 14.82 4.38 -19.34
N PHE A 169 15.39 4.96 -18.30
CA PHE A 169 16.48 4.33 -17.54
C PHE A 169 15.95 3.31 -16.52
N SER A 170 15.00 2.47 -16.93
CA SER A 170 14.41 1.40 -16.13
C SER A 170 13.87 0.26 -17.02
N ASN A 171 13.33 -0.79 -16.41
CA ASN A 171 12.62 -1.88 -17.10
C ASN A 171 11.12 -1.59 -17.33
N GLY A 172 10.66 -0.37 -17.09
CA GLY A 172 9.28 0.08 -17.29
C GLY A 172 9.13 1.60 -17.18
N PRO A 173 7.90 2.09 -16.98
CA PRO A 173 7.61 3.50 -16.69
C PRO A 173 8.43 4.06 -15.53
N VAL A 174 8.71 5.36 -15.60
CA VAL A 174 9.31 6.12 -14.48
C VAL A 174 8.21 6.75 -13.61
N TRP A 175 8.54 7.11 -12.37
CA TRP A 175 7.59 7.64 -11.37
C TRP A 175 6.67 8.75 -11.90
N LEU A 176 7.22 9.63 -12.74
CA LEU A 176 6.50 10.76 -13.31
C LEU A 176 5.32 10.33 -14.20
N GLU A 177 5.43 9.19 -14.88
CA GLU A 177 4.35 8.66 -15.74
C GLU A 177 3.12 8.29 -14.90
N TYR A 178 3.34 7.61 -13.77
CA TYR A 178 2.29 7.27 -12.80
C TYR A 178 1.68 8.50 -12.14
N VAL A 179 2.50 9.50 -11.78
CA VAL A 179 1.99 10.78 -11.24
C VAL A 179 1.15 11.53 -12.28
N SER A 180 1.58 11.54 -13.56
CA SER A 180 0.81 12.10 -14.66
C SER A 180 -0.56 11.43 -14.80
N GLU A 181 -0.58 10.10 -14.70
CA GLU A 181 -1.82 9.31 -14.76
C GLU A 181 -2.75 9.62 -13.59
N ALA A 182 -2.23 9.74 -12.36
CA ALA A 182 -3.02 10.10 -11.18
C ALA A 182 -3.67 11.49 -11.30
N TYR A 183 -3.02 12.44 -11.99
CA TYR A 183 -3.62 13.73 -12.33
C TYR A 183 -4.66 13.66 -13.48
N GLY A 184 -4.80 12.53 -14.15
CA GLY A 184 -5.60 12.40 -15.38
C GLY A 184 -4.98 13.12 -16.58
N LEU A 185 -3.66 13.35 -16.57
CA LEU A 185 -2.92 14.10 -17.59
C LEU A 185 -2.13 13.18 -18.51
N THR A 186 -1.81 13.68 -19.71
CA THR A 186 -0.87 13.05 -20.63
C THR A 186 0.39 13.91 -20.75
N THR A 187 1.46 13.50 -20.09
CA THR A 187 2.78 14.15 -20.20
C THR A 187 3.51 13.66 -21.44
N THR A 188 4.01 14.57 -22.28
CA THR A 188 4.72 14.23 -23.53
C THR A 188 6.20 14.62 -23.50
N VAL A 189 7.06 13.88 -24.20
CA VAL A 189 8.49 14.24 -24.31
C VAL A 189 8.68 15.47 -25.20
N GLY A 190 9.62 16.33 -24.84
CA GLY A 190 10.01 17.46 -25.68
C GLY A 190 11.42 17.96 -25.37
N SER A 191 12.13 18.40 -26.41
CA SER A 191 13.49 18.93 -26.29
C SER A 191 13.70 20.17 -27.15
N LEU A 192 14.68 21.00 -26.77
CA LEU A 192 15.02 22.24 -27.48
C LEU A 192 13.78 23.12 -27.72
N SER A 193 13.37 23.28 -28.99
CA SER A 193 12.19 24.04 -29.41
C SER A 193 10.96 23.20 -29.67
N GLU A 194 11.05 21.87 -29.56
CA GLU A 194 9.91 20.98 -29.73
C GLU A 194 8.97 21.10 -28.53
N GLN A 195 7.67 20.98 -28.81
CA GLN A 195 6.62 20.93 -27.80
C GLN A 195 6.81 19.68 -26.93
N GLY A 196 6.28 19.72 -25.71
CA GLY A 196 6.32 18.61 -24.77
C GLY A 196 6.71 19.06 -23.38
N ASP A 197 6.15 18.38 -22.39
CA ASP A 197 6.10 18.76 -20.99
C ASP A 197 7.19 18.05 -20.17
N ASN A 198 7.65 16.89 -20.61
CA ASN A 198 8.83 16.26 -20.04
C ASN A 198 10.09 16.74 -20.76
N ARG A 199 10.89 17.51 -20.04
CA ARG A 199 12.16 18.10 -20.50
C ARG A 199 13.38 17.42 -19.85
N ALA A 200 13.18 16.40 -19.01
CA ALA A 200 14.25 15.71 -18.30
C ALA A 200 15.15 14.93 -19.27
N PHE A 201 16.45 14.83 -18.96
CA PHE A 201 17.43 14.12 -19.77
C PHE A 201 18.31 13.24 -18.91
N GLY A 202 18.39 11.95 -19.24
CA GLY A 202 19.33 11.04 -18.61
C GLY A 202 20.76 11.58 -18.60
N GLY A 203 21.40 11.60 -17.43
CA GLY A 203 22.74 12.14 -17.25
C GLY A 203 22.83 13.66 -17.04
N ALA A 204 21.71 14.38 -17.00
CA ALA A 204 21.69 15.82 -16.68
C ALA A 204 22.20 16.09 -15.26
N GLN A 205 23.07 17.09 -15.12
CA GLN A 205 23.43 17.67 -13.83
C GLN A 205 22.56 18.90 -13.54
N THR A 206 22.58 19.40 -12.30
CA THR A 206 21.79 20.56 -11.90
C THR A 206 22.21 21.87 -12.57
N GLY A 207 23.45 21.99 -13.06
CA GLY A 207 23.97 23.26 -13.56
C GLY A 207 23.40 23.75 -14.91
N GLN A 208 24.07 24.76 -15.48
CA GLN A 208 23.91 25.18 -16.87
C GLN A 208 24.78 24.32 -17.81
N GLY A 209 24.63 24.51 -19.12
CA GLY A 209 25.45 23.86 -20.13
C GLY A 209 25.04 22.41 -20.41
N PHE A 210 26.03 21.57 -20.73
CA PHE A 210 25.79 20.20 -21.17
C PHE A 210 26.70 19.21 -20.41
N SER A 211 26.12 18.12 -19.94
CA SER A 211 26.86 16.93 -19.50
C SER A 211 27.16 16.02 -20.70
N TYR A 212 28.26 15.27 -20.62
CA TYR A 212 28.74 14.40 -21.71
C TYR A 212 28.80 15.10 -23.08
N LEU A 213 29.11 16.41 -23.08
CA LEU A 213 29.16 17.32 -24.23
C LEU A 213 27.81 17.62 -24.91
N LEU A 214 26.79 16.77 -24.76
CA LEU A 214 25.60 16.79 -25.62
C LEU A 214 24.26 16.74 -24.86
N LEU A 215 24.25 16.37 -23.58
CA LEU A 215 23.02 16.23 -22.80
C LEU A 215 22.76 17.54 -22.02
N PRO A 216 21.62 18.21 -22.21
CA PRO A 216 21.36 19.48 -21.55
C PRO A 216 21.19 19.28 -20.04
N ASN A 217 22.00 19.98 -19.26
CA ASN A 217 21.79 20.08 -17.82
C ASN A 217 20.48 20.83 -17.52
N VAL A 218 19.96 20.69 -16.30
CA VAL A 218 18.65 21.23 -15.89
C VAL A 218 18.49 22.71 -16.22
N GLY A 219 19.52 23.53 -15.96
CA GLY A 219 19.46 24.96 -16.27
C GLY A 219 19.30 25.24 -17.78
N THR A 220 19.87 24.40 -18.63
CA THR A 220 19.71 24.48 -20.09
C THR A 220 18.33 23.98 -20.53
N GLN A 221 17.78 22.95 -19.87
CA GLN A 221 16.43 22.46 -20.13
C GLN A 221 15.40 23.57 -19.88
N ILE A 222 15.48 24.23 -18.72
CA ILE A 222 14.60 25.34 -18.32
C ILE A 222 14.77 26.53 -19.27
N ALA A 223 16.01 26.96 -19.53
CA ALA A 223 16.28 28.09 -20.42
C ALA A 223 15.73 27.85 -21.83
N ASN A 224 15.89 26.65 -22.37
CA ASN A 224 15.37 26.30 -23.69
C ASN A 224 13.84 26.27 -23.73
N TYR A 225 13.20 25.69 -22.71
CA TYR A 225 11.75 25.65 -22.63
C TYR A 225 11.15 27.07 -22.56
N LEU A 226 11.66 27.90 -21.65
CA LEU A 226 11.18 29.27 -21.48
C LEU A 226 11.45 30.15 -22.71
N ALA A 227 12.55 29.93 -23.43
CA ALA A 227 12.88 30.72 -24.62
C ALA A 227 12.09 30.30 -25.87
N ASN A 228 11.82 28.99 -26.05
CA ASN A 228 11.39 28.46 -27.34
C ASN A 228 10.01 27.80 -27.33
N VAL A 229 9.52 27.37 -26.17
CA VAL A 229 8.26 26.64 -26.03
C VAL A 229 7.22 27.52 -25.37
N GLN A 230 7.50 27.96 -24.14
CA GLN A 230 6.53 28.68 -23.34
C GLN A 230 7.20 29.68 -22.38
N THR A 231 7.07 30.97 -22.67
CA THR A 231 7.71 32.06 -21.91
C THR A 231 7.05 32.35 -20.56
N ALA A 232 5.76 32.04 -20.42
CA ALA A 232 4.99 32.24 -19.19
C ALA A 232 4.27 30.94 -18.81
N ILE A 233 4.48 30.49 -17.58
CA ILE A 233 3.92 29.27 -17.02
C ILE A 233 2.63 29.63 -16.27
N PRO A 234 1.47 29.07 -16.65
CA PRO A 234 0.23 29.18 -15.90
C PRO A 234 0.41 28.79 -14.43
N SER A 235 -0.21 29.53 -13.52
CA SER A 235 -0.15 29.23 -12.09
C SER A 235 -0.81 27.89 -11.71
N ASN A 236 -1.66 27.37 -12.59
CA ASN A 236 -2.33 26.07 -12.41
C ASN A 236 -1.55 24.89 -13.02
N ASP A 237 -0.39 25.14 -13.61
CA ASP A 237 0.54 24.07 -13.99
C ASP A 237 1.37 23.69 -12.75
N ILE A 238 1.70 22.41 -12.64
CA ILE A 238 2.59 21.90 -11.60
C ILE A 238 3.92 21.46 -12.20
N ILE A 239 5.02 21.82 -11.51
CA ILE A 239 6.37 21.62 -12.02
C ILE A 239 7.07 20.55 -11.20
N ALA A 240 7.41 19.42 -11.80
CA ALA A 240 8.29 18.43 -11.20
C ALA A 240 9.75 18.78 -11.51
N LEU A 241 10.59 18.89 -10.49
CA LEU A 241 12.03 19.14 -10.65
C LEU A 241 12.84 18.22 -9.75
N TRP A 242 13.49 17.22 -10.35
CA TRP A 242 14.31 16.24 -9.63
C TRP A 242 15.65 16.01 -10.33
N ALA A 243 16.74 16.41 -9.66
CA ALA A 243 18.11 16.25 -10.15
C ALA A 243 19.12 16.32 -8.99
N GLY A 244 20.37 15.99 -9.28
CA GLY A 244 21.51 16.11 -8.36
C GLY A 244 22.32 14.81 -8.21
N GLY A 245 21.74 13.67 -8.57
CA GLY A 245 22.44 12.38 -8.55
C GLY A 245 23.69 12.41 -9.43
N ASN A 246 23.55 12.90 -10.66
CA ASN A 246 24.67 13.03 -11.60
C ASN A 246 25.76 13.99 -11.13
N ASP A 247 25.42 15.03 -10.36
CA ASP A 247 26.40 15.96 -9.79
C ASP A 247 27.31 15.26 -8.78
N PHE A 248 26.77 14.36 -7.95
CA PHE A 248 27.56 13.56 -7.00
C PHE A 248 28.31 12.40 -7.66
N LEU A 249 27.71 11.76 -8.66
CA LEU A 249 28.32 10.61 -9.30
C LEU A 249 29.44 11.00 -10.29
N TYR A 250 29.24 12.11 -11.03
CA TYR A 250 30.04 12.46 -12.21
C TYR A 250 30.31 13.96 -12.38
N GLY A 251 29.88 14.81 -11.43
CA GLY A 251 29.96 16.26 -11.54
C GLY A 251 30.78 16.92 -10.43
N THR A 252 30.24 18.00 -9.88
CA THR A 252 30.91 18.85 -8.88
C THR A 252 31.09 18.15 -7.54
N ALA A 253 30.24 17.16 -7.22
CA ALA A 253 30.14 16.47 -5.94
C ALA A 253 30.16 17.43 -4.74
N ASN A 254 29.48 18.57 -4.87
CA ASN A 254 29.48 19.64 -3.88
C ASN A 254 28.05 20.06 -3.55
N SER A 255 27.59 19.75 -2.34
CA SER A 255 26.23 20.06 -1.91
C SER A 255 25.85 21.54 -2.01
N ASP A 256 26.76 22.48 -1.74
CA ASP A 256 26.47 23.93 -1.84
C ASP A 256 26.16 24.37 -3.27
N THR A 257 26.94 23.87 -4.23
CA THR A 257 26.76 24.19 -5.65
C THR A 257 25.44 23.65 -6.18
N ILE A 258 25.09 22.43 -5.80
CA ILE A 258 23.86 21.77 -6.26
C ILE A 258 22.64 22.51 -5.71
N VAL A 259 22.62 22.85 -4.41
CA VAL A 259 21.53 23.63 -3.80
C VAL A 259 21.40 25.02 -4.41
N ALA A 260 22.52 25.72 -4.67
CA ALA A 260 22.49 27.03 -5.31
C ALA A 260 21.91 26.96 -6.74
N ASN A 261 22.20 25.90 -7.49
CA ASN A 261 21.58 25.67 -8.80
C ASN A 261 20.07 25.46 -8.66
N MET A 262 19.63 24.62 -7.72
CA MET A 262 18.20 24.36 -7.47
C MET A 262 17.45 25.63 -7.06
N GLU A 263 18.02 26.45 -6.18
CA GLU A 263 17.45 27.77 -5.83
C GLU A 263 17.27 28.64 -7.07
N SER A 264 18.32 28.76 -7.89
CA SER A 264 18.29 29.57 -9.11
C SER A 264 17.18 29.11 -10.06
N HIS A 265 16.97 27.81 -10.21
CA HIS A 265 15.95 27.25 -11.11
C HIS A 265 14.54 27.51 -10.59
N LEU A 266 14.30 27.30 -9.30
CA LEU A 266 13.01 27.57 -8.67
C LEU A 266 12.62 29.04 -8.79
N ARG A 267 13.58 29.95 -8.57
CA ARG A 267 13.36 31.39 -8.76
C ARG A 267 13.06 31.72 -10.22
N GLN A 268 13.82 31.17 -11.18
CA GLN A 268 13.59 31.38 -12.60
C GLN A 268 12.20 30.91 -13.05
N LEU A 269 11.77 29.73 -12.60
CA LEU A 269 10.45 29.18 -12.91
C LEU A 269 9.34 30.01 -12.24
N HIS A 270 9.55 30.45 -11.00
CA HIS A 270 8.62 31.35 -10.31
C HIS A 270 8.44 32.69 -11.03
N GLU A 271 9.55 33.30 -11.50
CA GLU A 271 9.54 34.52 -12.31
C GLU A 271 8.78 34.32 -13.63
N ALA A 272 8.85 33.12 -14.21
CA ALA A 272 8.07 32.75 -15.39
C ALA A 272 6.58 32.50 -15.08
N GLY A 273 6.17 32.44 -13.81
CA GLY A 273 4.76 32.31 -13.41
C GLY A 273 4.40 31.02 -12.66
N ALA A 274 5.33 30.06 -12.54
CA ALA A 274 5.09 28.82 -11.80
C ALA A 274 4.78 29.10 -10.32
N ARG A 275 3.81 28.37 -9.77
CA ARG A 275 3.39 28.52 -8.36
C ARG A 275 3.33 27.21 -7.59
N GLN A 276 3.38 26.07 -8.28
CA GLN A 276 3.22 24.74 -7.69
C GLN A 276 4.38 23.86 -8.14
N PHE A 277 5.05 23.22 -7.19
CA PHE A 277 6.23 22.40 -7.46
C PHE A 277 6.16 21.05 -6.76
N ILE A 278 6.69 20.01 -7.42
CA ILE A 278 7.01 18.72 -6.80
C ILE A 278 8.53 18.63 -6.75
N ILE A 279 9.09 18.60 -5.55
CA ILE A 279 10.55 18.62 -5.33
C ILE A 279 10.95 17.43 -4.46
N PRO A 280 11.41 16.33 -5.06
CA PRO A 280 12.02 15.25 -4.30
C PRO A 280 13.44 15.60 -3.86
N ASN A 281 13.84 15.12 -2.69
CA ASN A 281 15.24 15.11 -2.29
C ASN A 281 16.00 13.94 -2.97
N LEU A 282 17.30 13.78 -2.67
CA LEU A 282 18.07 12.67 -3.25
C LEU A 282 17.93 11.39 -2.41
N PRO A 283 17.73 10.22 -3.05
CA PRO A 283 17.81 8.94 -2.37
C PRO A 283 19.26 8.67 -1.87
N PRO A 284 19.47 7.72 -0.95
CA PRO A 284 20.79 7.34 -0.44
C PRO A 284 21.67 6.74 -1.55
N LEU A 285 22.42 7.61 -2.25
CA LEU A 285 23.23 7.21 -3.41
C LEU A 285 24.30 6.18 -3.04
N GLU A 286 24.75 6.15 -1.78
CA GLU A 286 25.70 5.17 -1.28
C GLU A 286 25.20 3.72 -1.32
N LYS A 287 23.87 3.52 -1.40
CA LYS A 287 23.24 2.21 -1.52
C LYS A 287 23.09 1.74 -2.98
N THR A 288 23.41 2.58 -3.96
CA THR A 288 23.37 2.15 -5.38
C THR A 288 24.49 1.15 -5.66
N PRO A 289 24.28 0.14 -6.54
CA PRO A 289 25.32 -0.82 -6.88
C PRO A 289 26.61 -0.16 -7.44
N GLU A 290 26.49 0.98 -8.12
CA GLU A 290 27.60 1.80 -8.61
C GLU A 290 28.48 2.27 -7.45
N ILE A 291 27.90 2.79 -6.37
CA ILE A 291 28.66 3.30 -5.23
C ILE A 291 29.12 2.17 -4.30
N LEU A 292 28.33 1.10 -4.14
CA LEU A 292 28.75 -0.10 -3.41
C LEU A 292 30.02 -0.73 -3.99
N SER A 293 30.27 -0.54 -5.29
CA SER A 293 31.51 -0.99 -5.94
C SER A 293 32.76 -0.13 -5.63
N ARG A 294 32.59 1.03 -4.96
CA ARG A 294 33.66 1.96 -4.60
C ARG A 294 34.22 1.68 -3.20
N SER A 295 35.31 2.34 -2.81
CA SER A 295 35.90 2.17 -1.48
C SER A 295 34.99 2.69 -0.35
N GLN A 296 35.09 2.10 0.84
CA GLN A 296 34.30 2.52 2.01
C GLN A 296 34.40 4.04 2.31
N SER A 297 35.58 4.62 2.09
CA SER A 297 35.79 6.07 2.25
C SER A 297 34.96 6.87 1.25
N GLN A 298 34.92 6.45 -0.02
CA GLN A 298 34.09 7.11 -1.04
C GLN A 298 32.60 6.95 -0.75
N GLN A 299 32.16 5.75 -0.33
CA GLN A 299 30.77 5.51 0.08
C GLN A 299 30.37 6.45 1.22
N SER A 300 31.20 6.53 2.28
CA SER A 300 30.93 7.38 3.45
C SER A 300 30.91 8.87 3.10
N ASN A 301 31.80 9.31 2.21
CA ASN A 301 31.83 10.71 1.76
C ASN A 301 30.57 11.06 0.95
N ILE A 302 30.14 10.18 0.05
CA ILE A 302 28.91 10.38 -0.74
C ILE A 302 27.68 10.41 0.18
N ALA A 303 27.57 9.47 1.12
CA ALA A 303 26.48 9.46 2.10
C ALA A 303 26.41 10.79 2.88
N SER A 304 27.55 11.29 3.36
CA SER A 304 27.61 12.56 4.09
C SER A 304 27.22 13.76 3.23
N GLU A 305 27.64 13.80 1.96
CA GLU A 305 27.30 14.90 1.06
C GLU A 305 25.84 14.88 0.61
N VAL A 306 25.24 13.70 0.41
CA VAL A 306 23.81 13.55 0.12
C VAL A 306 22.98 14.00 1.31
N ILE A 307 23.34 13.62 2.54
CA ILE A 307 22.66 14.09 3.77
C ILE A 307 22.78 15.62 3.90
N SER A 308 23.98 16.16 3.64
CA SER A 308 24.22 17.62 3.63
C SER A 308 23.35 18.33 2.60
N TYR A 309 23.28 17.82 1.36
CA TYR A 309 22.44 18.34 0.30
C TYR A 309 20.95 18.31 0.68
N ASN A 310 20.43 17.16 1.13
CA ASN A 310 19.03 17.00 1.49
C ASN A 310 18.61 17.95 2.62
N THR A 311 19.48 18.12 3.63
CA THR A 311 19.26 19.07 4.73
C THR A 311 19.18 20.51 4.22
N LYS A 312 20.13 20.91 3.38
CA LYS A 312 20.18 22.27 2.81
C LYS A 312 19.01 22.53 1.87
N LEU A 313 18.61 21.54 1.05
CA LEU A 313 17.46 21.63 0.17
C LEU A 313 16.16 21.81 0.96
N SER A 314 15.94 21.04 2.03
CA SER A 314 14.75 21.18 2.89
C SER A 314 14.64 22.58 3.51
N ASN A 315 15.76 23.12 4.02
CA ASN A 315 15.80 24.49 4.53
C ASN A 315 15.51 25.52 3.43
N LEU A 316 16.14 25.37 2.26
CA LEU A 316 15.91 26.24 1.11
C LEU A 316 14.43 26.25 0.69
N ILE A 317 13.80 25.08 0.59
CA ILE A 317 12.38 24.97 0.22
C ILE A 317 11.50 25.68 1.25
N SER A 318 11.77 25.51 2.54
CA SER A 318 11.05 26.21 3.60
C SER A 318 11.15 27.74 3.47
N ASP A 319 12.36 28.24 3.16
CA ASP A 319 12.60 29.68 2.94
C ASP A 319 11.87 30.19 1.69
N LEU A 320 11.91 29.44 0.58
CA LEU A 320 11.28 29.84 -0.69
C LEU A 320 9.74 29.81 -0.62
N ILE A 321 9.13 28.86 0.10
CA ILE A 321 7.68 28.85 0.33
C ILE A 321 7.24 30.16 1.01
N ALA A 322 7.96 30.56 2.07
CA ALA A 322 7.67 31.78 2.81
C ALA A 322 7.95 33.06 1.99
N GLU A 323 9.06 33.09 1.26
CA GLU A 323 9.48 34.25 0.49
C GLU A 323 8.62 34.48 -0.76
N LEU A 324 8.37 33.42 -1.54
CA LEU A 324 7.76 33.51 -2.86
C LEU A 324 6.25 33.23 -2.85
N SER A 325 5.69 32.79 -1.72
CA SER A 325 4.29 32.37 -1.59
C SER A 325 3.92 31.32 -2.65
N ILE A 326 4.78 30.30 -2.77
CA ILE A 326 4.58 29.15 -3.66
C ILE A 326 4.14 27.92 -2.86
N ASN A 327 3.50 26.98 -3.54
CA ASN A 327 3.22 25.66 -3.00
C ASN A 327 4.30 24.67 -3.45
N VAL A 328 4.86 23.89 -2.52
CA VAL A 328 5.85 22.87 -2.82
C VAL A 328 5.48 21.57 -2.12
N TYR A 329 5.20 20.54 -2.91
CA TYR A 329 5.09 19.17 -2.45
C TYR A 329 6.50 18.57 -2.39
N PHE A 330 7.06 18.49 -1.19
CA PHE A 330 8.40 17.97 -0.97
C PHE A 330 8.35 16.45 -0.75
N ILE A 331 9.03 15.68 -1.61
CA ILE A 331 9.04 14.21 -1.52
C ILE A 331 10.33 13.75 -0.83
N ASP A 332 10.22 13.14 0.34
CA ASP A 332 11.38 12.58 1.06
C ASP A 332 11.79 11.20 0.50
N ALA A 333 12.37 11.23 -0.70
CA ALA A 333 12.92 10.04 -1.35
C ALA A 333 14.04 9.38 -0.52
N TRP A 334 14.76 10.12 0.32
CA TRP A 334 15.81 9.56 1.16
C TRP A 334 15.26 8.60 2.21
N SER A 335 14.25 9.04 2.98
CA SER A 335 13.61 8.20 4.00
C SER A 335 12.88 7.03 3.35
N LEU A 336 12.12 7.30 2.27
CA LEU A 336 11.44 6.28 1.47
C LEU A 336 12.37 5.12 1.06
N PHE A 337 13.50 5.43 0.43
CA PHE A 337 14.45 4.39 -0.02
C PHE A 337 15.03 3.60 1.16
N ASN A 338 15.26 4.26 2.30
CA ASN A 338 15.76 3.56 3.49
C ASN A 338 14.73 2.59 4.06
N ASP A 339 13.46 3.00 4.14
CA ASP A 339 12.36 2.18 4.63
C ASP A 339 12.10 0.99 3.70
N ILE A 340 12.13 1.21 2.38
CA ILE A 340 12.00 0.14 1.39
C ILE A 340 13.16 -0.86 1.47
N VAL A 341 14.40 -0.39 1.61
CA VAL A 341 15.55 -1.30 1.77
C VAL A 341 15.43 -2.15 3.04
N ALA A 342 14.86 -1.59 4.11
CA ALA A 342 14.64 -2.31 5.36
C ALA A 342 13.48 -3.30 5.29
N ASN A 343 12.46 -3.03 4.47
CA ASN A 343 11.20 -3.75 4.42
C ASN A 343 10.85 -4.27 3.02
N SER A 344 11.86 -4.61 2.21
CA SER A 344 11.70 -4.85 0.77
C SER A 344 10.74 -5.99 0.41
N GLY A 345 10.60 -6.96 1.31
CA GLY A 345 9.63 -8.06 1.16
C GLY A 345 8.17 -7.60 1.09
N ALA A 346 7.85 -6.44 1.65
CA ALA A 346 6.51 -5.84 1.56
C ALA A 346 6.18 -5.32 0.15
N LEU A 347 7.16 -5.30 -0.75
CA LEU A 347 7.04 -4.88 -2.14
C LEU A 347 7.28 -6.04 -3.12
N GLY A 348 7.50 -7.26 -2.60
CA GLY A 348 7.97 -8.39 -3.42
C GLY A 348 9.44 -8.27 -3.87
N ILE A 349 10.21 -7.31 -3.33
CA ILE A 349 11.62 -7.11 -3.66
C ILE A 349 12.49 -8.02 -2.79
N VAL A 350 13.23 -8.92 -3.44
CA VAL A 350 14.13 -9.88 -2.79
C VAL A 350 15.61 -9.50 -2.91
N ASN A 351 15.97 -8.60 -3.84
CA ASN A 351 17.33 -8.10 -4.01
C ASN A 351 17.39 -6.57 -3.98
N THR A 352 18.09 -6.02 -2.98
CA THR A 352 18.27 -4.58 -2.77
C THR A 352 19.69 -4.09 -2.99
N GLN A 353 20.62 -4.95 -3.44
CA GLN A 353 22.06 -4.67 -3.45
C GLN A 353 22.69 -4.79 -4.84
N ASP A 354 22.26 -5.78 -5.63
CA ASP A 354 22.79 -6.04 -6.96
C ASP A 354 21.84 -5.49 -8.03
N PRO A 355 22.36 -5.15 -9.23
CA PRO A 355 21.52 -4.74 -10.33
C PRO A 355 20.85 -5.95 -11.00
N ALA A 356 19.59 -5.82 -11.40
CA ALA A 356 18.89 -6.83 -12.20
C ALA A 356 19.54 -7.05 -13.57
N CYS A 357 20.09 -5.98 -14.14
CA CYS A 357 20.82 -5.98 -15.39
C CYS A 357 22.32 -5.78 -15.13
N SER A 358 23.12 -6.75 -15.58
CA SER A 358 24.56 -6.73 -15.43
C SER A 358 25.25 -6.69 -16.80
N ALA A 359 26.02 -5.62 -17.03
CA ALA A 359 26.83 -5.47 -18.23
C ALA A 359 28.25 -6.00 -18.01
N PRO A 360 28.86 -6.69 -19.00
CA PRO A 360 30.31 -6.79 -19.06
C PRO A 360 30.91 -5.37 -19.16
N ALA A 361 32.07 -5.13 -18.57
CA ALA A 361 32.72 -3.82 -18.55
C ALA A 361 32.74 -3.19 -19.97
N THR A 362 32.08 -2.04 -20.12
CA THR A 362 31.98 -1.30 -21.39
C THR A 362 33.11 -0.27 -21.51
N LEU A 363 33.35 0.21 -22.73
CA LEU A 363 34.37 1.22 -23.03
C LEU A 363 33.99 2.63 -22.52
N LEU A 364 32.70 2.88 -22.27
CA LEU A 364 32.19 4.10 -21.67
C LEU A 364 31.85 3.83 -20.20
N PRO A 365 32.38 4.59 -19.23
CA PRO A 365 32.17 4.36 -17.80
C PRO A 365 30.79 4.86 -17.34
N LEU A 366 29.73 4.43 -18.03
CA LEU A 366 28.36 4.70 -17.62
C LEU A 366 27.82 3.50 -16.82
N PRO A 367 27.09 3.72 -15.72
CA PRO A 367 26.57 2.67 -14.84
C PRO A 367 25.36 1.93 -15.47
N ILE A 368 25.26 1.93 -16.80
CA ILE A 368 24.09 1.47 -17.56
C ILE A 368 24.42 0.19 -18.33
N CYS A 369 23.37 -0.56 -18.61
CA CYS A 369 23.41 -1.73 -19.47
C CYS A 369 23.45 -1.40 -20.97
N ASN A 370 23.76 -2.41 -21.76
CA ASN A 370 23.73 -2.40 -23.22
C ASN A 370 23.03 -3.65 -23.75
N SER A 371 22.83 -3.72 -25.07
CA SER A 371 22.12 -4.81 -25.75
C SER A 371 22.70 -6.23 -25.52
N ASN A 372 23.93 -6.35 -25.03
CA ASN A 372 24.60 -7.63 -24.74
C ASN A 372 24.63 -7.96 -23.23
N SER A 373 23.94 -7.18 -22.40
CA SER A 373 23.91 -7.38 -20.95
C SER A 373 22.99 -8.53 -20.58
N GLU A 374 23.31 -9.19 -19.47
CA GLU A 374 22.47 -10.23 -18.89
C GLU A 374 21.45 -9.57 -17.97
N VAL A 375 20.18 -9.94 -18.11
CA VAL A 375 19.08 -9.47 -17.27
C VAL A 375 18.56 -10.64 -16.45
N ALA A 376 18.36 -10.44 -15.16
CA ALA A 376 17.74 -11.40 -14.27
C ALA A 376 16.37 -11.84 -14.81
N ASN A 377 15.98 -13.09 -14.54
CA ASN A 377 14.71 -13.64 -15.04
C ASN A 377 13.49 -12.84 -14.54
N ASN A 378 13.54 -12.36 -13.29
CA ASN A 378 12.48 -11.59 -12.65
C ASN A 378 13.05 -10.23 -12.19
N PRO A 379 13.21 -9.25 -13.10
CA PRO A 379 13.80 -7.96 -12.74
C PRO A 379 12.93 -7.17 -11.75
N ASP A 380 11.65 -7.47 -11.63
CA ASP A 380 10.72 -6.81 -10.71
C ASP A 380 10.95 -7.22 -9.23
N GLU A 381 11.67 -8.30 -8.98
CA GLU A 381 12.10 -8.69 -7.62
C GLU A 381 13.37 -7.93 -7.16
N TYR A 382 13.87 -7.00 -7.98
CA TYR A 382 15.06 -6.19 -7.70
C TYR A 382 14.68 -4.74 -7.43
N LEU A 383 15.41 -4.09 -6.52
CA LEU A 383 15.30 -2.65 -6.29
C LEU A 383 15.92 -1.84 -7.44
N PHE A 384 17.07 -2.30 -7.95
CA PHE A 384 17.86 -1.61 -8.96
C PHE A 384 17.83 -2.36 -10.29
N PHE A 385 17.48 -1.66 -11.37
CA PHE A 385 17.52 -2.23 -12.71
C PHE A 385 18.96 -2.33 -13.22
N ASP A 386 19.74 -1.26 -13.10
CA ASP A 386 21.16 -1.22 -13.42
C ASP A 386 21.96 -0.75 -12.20
N LYS A 387 23.21 -0.31 -12.38
CA LYS A 387 24.04 0.07 -11.23
C LYS A 387 23.62 1.37 -10.55
N ALA A 388 22.75 2.17 -11.14
CA ALA A 388 22.35 3.47 -10.59
C ALA A 388 20.82 3.65 -10.50
N HIS A 389 20.06 3.04 -11.40
CA HIS A 389 18.65 3.34 -11.59
C HIS A 389 17.72 2.29 -10.97
N PRO A 390 16.59 2.72 -10.38
CA PRO A 390 15.59 1.83 -9.84
C PRO A 390 14.85 1.04 -10.93
N THR A 391 14.27 -0.10 -10.55
CA THR A 391 13.32 -0.84 -11.39
C THR A 391 11.99 -0.11 -11.48
N ARG A 392 11.13 -0.55 -12.42
CA ARG A 392 9.78 -0.01 -12.58
C ARG A 392 8.96 -0.13 -11.29
N VAL A 393 9.17 -1.22 -10.54
CA VAL A 393 8.52 -1.47 -9.25
C VAL A 393 8.86 -0.36 -8.28
N MET A 394 10.15 -0.04 -8.13
CA MET A 394 10.55 1.05 -7.26
C MET A 394 10.09 2.43 -7.77
N HIS A 395 9.99 2.65 -9.09
CA HIS A 395 9.40 3.87 -9.64
C HIS A 395 7.90 4.02 -9.35
N GLU A 396 7.13 2.94 -9.43
CA GLU A 396 5.71 2.87 -9.07
C GLU A 396 5.51 3.24 -7.60
N PHE A 397 6.34 2.69 -6.70
CA PHE A 397 6.30 3.05 -5.29
C PHE A 397 6.67 4.52 -5.03
N ILE A 398 7.72 5.04 -5.66
CA ILE A 398 8.04 6.48 -5.58
C ILE A 398 6.83 7.32 -6.00
N ALA A 399 6.08 6.89 -7.03
CA ALA A 399 4.88 7.57 -7.45
C ALA A 399 3.76 7.50 -6.41
N TYR A 400 3.48 6.35 -5.79
CA TYR A 400 2.46 6.26 -4.72
C TYR A 400 2.77 7.17 -3.53
N PHE A 401 4.04 7.28 -3.11
CA PHE A 401 4.44 8.24 -2.08
C PHE A 401 4.27 9.70 -2.53
N ALA A 402 4.60 10.01 -3.79
CA ALA A 402 4.35 11.32 -4.36
C ALA A 402 2.85 11.65 -4.40
N ILE A 403 2.01 10.71 -4.84
CA ILE A 403 0.55 10.83 -4.93
C ILE A 403 -0.05 11.08 -3.54
N GLN A 404 0.34 10.33 -2.51
CA GLN A 404 -0.11 10.60 -1.14
C GLN A 404 0.33 11.98 -0.62
N THR A 405 1.56 12.41 -0.95
CA THR A 405 2.07 13.72 -0.51
C THR A 405 1.36 14.88 -1.21
N ILE A 406 0.93 14.67 -2.45
CA ILE A 406 0.28 15.67 -3.29
C ILE A 406 -1.23 15.73 -3.04
N GLY A 407 -1.86 14.57 -2.97
CA GLY A 407 -3.29 14.41 -2.89
C GLY A 407 -3.85 14.80 -1.52
N ILE A 408 -5.14 15.09 -1.50
CA ILE A 408 -5.88 15.32 -0.27
C ILE A 408 -6.41 13.96 0.21
N PRO A 409 -6.18 13.57 1.47
CA PRO A 409 -6.67 12.29 2.01
C PRO A 409 -8.17 12.06 1.81
N ASP A 410 -8.48 10.85 1.36
CA ASP A 410 -9.82 10.27 1.17
C ASP A 410 -9.65 8.75 1.41
N THR A 411 -9.51 8.38 2.67
CA THR A 411 -8.94 7.11 3.10
C THR A 411 -9.81 5.92 2.72
N ASP A 412 -11.12 6.05 2.76
CA ASP A 412 -12.05 5.00 2.34
C ASP A 412 -12.49 5.10 0.88
N GLY A 413 -12.10 6.18 0.19
CA GLY A 413 -12.26 6.33 -1.25
C GLY A 413 -13.71 6.52 -1.66
N ASP A 414 -14.52 7.09 -0.78
CA ASP A 414 -15.94 7.36 -1.03
C ASP A 414 -16.16 8.68 -1.81
N GLY A 415 -15.11 9.49 -1.94
CA GLY A 415 -15.10 10.77 -2.65
C GLY A 415 -15.28 12.00 -1.75
N VAL A 416 -15.40 11.81 -0.44
CA VAL A 416 -15.41 12.84 0.60
C VAL A 416 -14.08 12.81 1.34
N ILE A 417 -13.41 13.96 1.44
CA ILE A 417 -12.07 14.00 2.06
C ILE A 417 -12.15 13.80 3.57
N ASP A 418 -11.17 13.11 4.16
CA ASP A 418 -11.12 12.76 5.59
C ASP A 418 -11.41 13.94 6.53
N SER A 419 -10.98 15.16 6.15
CA SER A 419 -11.12 16.35 7.00
C SER A 419 -12.56 16.85 7.18
N ILE A 420 -13.48 16.41 6.32
CA ILE A 420 -14.90 16.76 6.37
C ILE A 420 -15.82 15.54 6.36
N ASP A 421 -15.25 14.34 6.22
CA ASP A 421 -15.96 13.07 6.31
C ASP A 421 -16.32 12.76 7.78
N LEU A 422 -17.59 12.46 8.01
CA LEU A 422 -18.15 12.10 9.32
C LEU A 422 -18.30 10.59 9.50
N CYS A 423 -18.18 9.82 8.43
CA CYS A 423 -18.48 8.41 8.37
C CYS A 423 -17.29 7.64 7.80
N GLU A 424 -16.31 7.33 8.66
CA GLU A 424 -15.15 6.54 8.25
C GLU A 424 -15.56 5.18 7.67
N TRP A 425 -14.88 4.78 6.60
CA TRP A 425 -14.95 3.45 5.99
C TRP A 425 -16.24 3.13 5.25
N THR A 426 -16.76 4.10 4.53
CA THR A 426 -17.96 3.97 3.71
C THR A 426 -17.69 3.14 2.46
N GLY A 427 -18.21 1.92 2.44
CA GLY A 427 -17.86 0.91 1.43
C GLY A 427 -18.40 1.16 0.01
N ASN A 428 -19.23 2.18 -0.22
CA ASN A 428 -19.80 2.46 -1.54
C ASN A 428 -19.94 3.96 -1.85
N ALA A 429 -18.96 4.48 -2.58
CA ALA A 429 -18.91 5.85 -3.09
C ALA A 429 -20.15 6.31 -3.88
N GLU A 430 -20.92 5.41 -4.52
CA GLU A 430 -22.07 5.79 -5.34
C GLU A 430 -23.31 6.21 -4.53
N MET A 431 -23.31 5.99 -3.21
CA MET A 431 -24.47 6.18 -2.35
C MET A 431 -24.20 7.07 -1.13
N VAL A 432 -23.08 7.79 -1.10
CA VAL A 432 -22.72 8.68 0.01
C VAL A 432 -23.40 10.04 -0.10
N ASP A 433 -23.73 10.62 1.05
CA ASP A 433 -24.22 11.99 1.14
C ASP A 433 -23.06 13.01 1.17
N ILE A 434 -23.35 14.26 1.55
CA ILE A 434 -22.34 15.32 1.59
C ILE A 434 -21.35 15.18 2.76
N ASP A 435 -21.73 14.40 3.76
CA ASP A 435 -20.96 14.18 4.98
C ASP A 435 -20.17 12.85 4.93
N GLY A 436 -20.18 12.15 3.78
CA GLY A 436 -19.47 10.88 3.58
C GLY A 436 -20.24 9.64 4.05
N CYS A 437 -21.51 9.79 4.45
CA CYS A 437 -22.25 8.70 5.03
C CYS A 437 -23.09 7.96 3.97
N SER A 438 -22.99 6.62 3.93
CA SER A 438 -23.99 5.81 3.22
C SER A 438 -25.26 5.67 4.05
N TRP A 439 -26.36 5.26 3.39
CA TRP A 439 -27.64 5.06 4.07
C TRP A 439 -27.53 4.13 5.28
N GLU A 440 -26.71 3.07 5.21
CA GLU A 440 -26.52 2.08 6.27
C GLU A 440 -25.82 2.64 7.53
N GLN A 441 -25.03 3.71 7.40
CA GLN A 441 -24.32 4.36 8.51
C GLN A 441 -25.14 5.47 9.16
N LEU A 442 -26.17 5.99 8.47
CA LEU A 442 -27.08 7.00 9.02
C LEU A 442 -28.02 6.42 10.07
N ASP A 443 -28.61 7.28 10.89
CA ASP A 443 -29.64 6.98 11.89
C ASP A 443 -30.82 7.94 11.63
N ASP A 444 -31.82 7.46 10.87
CA ASP A 444 -32.89 8.32 10.34
C ASP A 444 -33.92 8.73 11.42
N ASP A 445 -34.10 7.93 12.47
CA ASP A 445 -35.07 8.18 13.55
C ASP A 445 -34.45 8.63 14.88
N LEU A 446 -33.11 8.67 14.93
CA LEU A 446 -32.29 9.21 16.02
C LEU A 446 -32.49 8.44 17.32
N ASP A 447 -32.66 7.13 17.24
CA ASP A 447 -32.76 6.23 18.38
C ASP A 447 -31.40 5.69 18.88
N GLY A 448 -30.33 5.95 18.11
CA GLY A 448 -28.95 5.56 18.42
C GLY A 448 -28.48 4.28 17.73
N VAL A 449 -29.31 3.66 16.87
CA VAL A 449 -28.95 2.49 16.06
C VAL A 449 -28.96 2.90 14.59
N SER A 450 -27.85 2.64 13.87
CA SER A 450 -27.78 3.01 12.46
C SER A 450 -28.73 2.15 11.60
N ASN A 451 -29.27 2.73 10.53
CA ASN A 451 -30.23 2.12 9.61
C ASN A 451 -29.81 0.72 9.11
N GLY A 452 -28.51 0.47 8.92
CA GLY A 452 -27.99 -0.83 8.48
C GLY A 452 -28.10 -1.95 9.52
N VAL A 453 -28.27 -1.59 10.80
CA VAL A 453 -28.42 -2.50 11.95
C VAL A 453 -29.84 -2.42 12.54
N ASP A 454 -30.52 -1.29 12.35
CA ASP A 454 -31.87 -1.03 12.85
C ASP A 454 -32.93 -1.90 12.14
N ILE A 455 -33.66 -2.67 12.95
CA ILE A 455 -34.76 -3.53 12.51
C ILE A 455 -36.11 -2.81 12.63
N CYS A 456 -36.18 -1.76 13.45
CA CYS A 456 -37.38 -1.06 13.87
C CYS A 456 -37.38 0.41 13.45
N PRO A 457 -37.42 0.70 12.14
CA PRO A 457 -37.34 2.08 11.67
C PRO A 457 -38.53 2.92 12.15
N ASN A 458 -38.27 4.19 12.41
CA ASN A 458 -39.21 5.19 12.95
C ASN A 458 -39.53 4.99 14.44
N THR A 459 -38.57 4.51 15.22
CA THR A 459 -38.65 4.53 16.67
C THR A 459 -38.84 5.96 17.16
N GLN A 460 -39.71 6.13 18.17
CA GLN A 460 -40.02 7.44 18.70
C GLN A 460 -38.77 8.08 19.32
N LEU A 461 -38.45 9.31 18.91
CA LEU A 461 -37.31 10.07 19.43
C LEU A 461 -37.23 10.04 20.98
N ASN A 462 -36.07 9.62 21.51
CA ASN A 462 -35.78 9.38 22.94
C ASN A 462 -36.46 8.16 23.59
N ALA A 463 -37.06 7.25 22.81
CA ALA A 463 -37.45 5.96 23.35
C ALA A 463 -36.22 5.17 23.81
N ILE A 464 -36.41 4.30 24.80
CA ILE A 464 -35.37 3.35 25.20
C ILE A 464 -35.48 2.17 24.24
N VAL A 465 -34.42 1.93 23.48
CA VAL A 465 -34.35 0.86 22.47
C VAL A 465 -33.40 -0.25 22.91
N ASP A 466 -33.57 -1.43 22.34
CA ASP A 466 -32.58 -2.50 22.43
C ASP A 466 -31.49 -2.36 21.35
N ALA A 467 -30.65 -3.39 21.23
CA ALA A 467 -29.52 -3.40 20.29
C ALA A 467 -29.95 -3.39 18.81
N ASN A 468 -31.23 -3.63 18.50
CA ASN A 468 -31.77 -3.64 17.16
C ASN A 468 -32.59 -2.39 16.83
N GLY A 469 -32.55 -1.34 17.67
CA GLY A 469 -33.33 -0.11 17.49
C GLY A 469 -34.79 -0.24 17.95
N CYS A 470 -35.19 -1.39 18.51
CA CYS A 470 -36.59 -1.62 18.82
C CYS A 470 -36.95 -1.13 20.23
N SER A 471 -37.93 -0.22 20.34
CA SER A 471 -38.52 0.15 21.64
C SER A 471 -39.55 -0.89 22.12
N ALA A 472 -39.89 -0.85 23.42
CA ALA A 472 -40.92 -1.73 23.98
C ALA A 472 -42.30 -1.58 23.31
N GLU A 473 -42.60 -0.43 22.68
CA GLU A 473 -43.88 -0.25 21.96
C GLU A 473 -43.88 -0.93 20.57
N GLN A 474 -42.71 -1.23 20.01
CA GLN A 474 -42.53 -1.86 18.70
C GLN A 474 -42.27 -3.37 18.78
N ARG A 475 -41.91 -3.88 19.96
CA ARG A 475 -41.63 -5.30 20.19
C ARG A 475 -42.84 -6.02 20.74
N ASP A 476 -42.99 -7.26 20.30
CA ASP A 476 -43.91 -8.27 20.79
C ASP A 476 -43.03 -9.51 20.98
N SER A 477 -42.51 -9.68 22.18
CA SER A 477 -41.39 -10.61 22.43
C SER A 477 -41.81 -12.09 22.52
N ASP A 478 -43.11 -12.38 22.70
CA ASP A 478 -43.66 -13.73 22.69
C ASP A 478 -44.71 -13.98 21.58
N ASP A 479 -44.89 -13.02 20.67
CA ASP A 479 -45.75 -13.08 19.48
C ASP A 479 -47.24 -13.31 19.82
N ASP A 480 -47.71 -12.74 20.93
CA ASP A 480 -49.07 -12.88 21.45
C ASP A 480 -50.06 -11.82 20.91
N GLY A 481 -49.53 -10.74 20.31
CA GLY A 481 -50.28 -9.63 19.74
C GLY A 481 -50.37 -8.38 20.62
N LEU A 482 -49.80 -8.38 21.83
CA LEU A 482 -49.58 -7.23 22.69
C LEU A 482 -48.11 -6.79 22.60
N ASN A 483 -47.86 -5.48 22.67
CA ASN A 483 -46.47 -5.02 22.70
C ASN A 483 -45.90 -5.03 24.11
N ASP A 484 -44.58 -5.20 24.24
CA ASP A 484 -43.88 -5.29 25.52
C ASP A 484 -44.17 -4.10 26.47
N ALA A 485 -44.59 -2.94 25.97
CA ALA A 485 -44.88 -1.76 26.78
C ALA A 485 -46.24 -1.84 27.50
N ILE A 486 -47.19 -2.62 27.00
CA ILE A 486 -48.52 -2.78 27.58
C ILE A 486 -48.84 -4.21 28.02
N ASP A 487 -48.05 -5.18 27.55
CA ASP A 487 -48.15 -6.58 27.93
C ASP A 487 -47.71 -6.79 29.40
N PRO A 488 -48.58 -7.31 30.28
CA PRO A 488 -48.21 -7.66 31.64
C PRO A 488 -47.21 -8.82 31.72
N CYS A 489 -47.14 -9.66 30.69
CA CYS A 489 -46.31 -10.85 30.59
C CYS A 489 -45.49 -10.96 29.27
N PRO A 490 -44.59 -9.99 28.95
CA PRO A 490 -43.89 -9.86 27.65
C PRO A 490 -43.04 -11.04 27.15
N PHE A 491 -42.91 -12.11 27.93
CA PHE A 491 -42.04 -13.24 27.61
C PHE A 491 -42.72 -14.57 27.95
N SER A 492 -44.05 -14.57 28.10
CA SER A 492 -44.78 -15.78 28.43
C SER A 492 -45.01 -16.62 27.17
N ASN A 493 -45.89 -17.61 27.23
CA ASN A 493 -46.22 -18.39 26.05
C ASN A 493 -47.66 -18.05 25.68
N PRO A 494 -48.01 -17.64 24.46
CA PRO A 494 -49.36 -17.18 24.12
C PRO A 494 -50.46 -18.26 24.17
N THR A 495 -50.17 -19.46 24.68
CA THR A 495 -51.12 -20.56 24.78
C THR A 495 -51.81 -20.56 26.13
N ASN A 496 -53.15 -20.68 26.11
CA ASN A 496 -53.97 -20.83 27.31
C ASN A 496 -53.95 -19.56 28.17
N ASP A 497 -54.46 -18.50 27.54
CA ASP A 497 -54.78 -17.18 28.09
C ASP A 497 -56.32 -17.03 28.03
N HIS A 498 -56.97 -16.99 29.19
CA HIS A 498 -58.43 -17.03 29.30
C HIS A 498 -59.11 -15.67 29.08
N ASP A 499 -58.50 -14.57 29.53
CA ASP A 499 -59.06 -13.22 29.48
C ASP A 499 -58.47 -12.35 28.34
N SER A 500 -57.48 -12.90 27.63
CA SER A 500 -56.79 -12.30 26.48
C SER A 500 -55.94 -11.07 26.85
N ASP A 501 -55.34 -11.08 28.04
CA ASP A 501 -54.48 -10.01 28.53
C ASP A 501 -52.98 -10.20 28.23
N GLY A 502 -52.61 -11.31 27.60
CA GLY A 502 -51.24 -11.68 27.19
C GLY A 502 -50.49 -12.57 28.17
N CYS A 503 -51.07 -12.87 29.33
CA CYS A 503 -50.50 -13.81 30.29
C CYS A 503 -51.09 -15.21 30.13
N THR A 504 -50.26 -16.25 30.19
CA THR A 504 -50.79 -17.61 30.45
C THR A 504 -51.45 -17.68 31.82
N ASP A 505 -52.51 -18.48 31.97
CA ASP A 505 -53.16 -18.77 33.26
C ASP A 505 -52.17 -19.26 34.36
N ASP A 506 -51.03 -19.87 33.99
CA ASP A 506 -50.01 -20.33 34.94
C ASP A 506 -49.14 -19.19 35.53
N VAL A 507 -49.17 -18.00 34.90
CA VAL A 507 -48.33 -16.84 35.19
C VAL A 507 -49.18 -15.63 35.62
N ASP A 508 -50.40 -15.53 35.08
CA ASP A 508 -51.44 -14.65 35.58
C ASP A 508 -51.91 -15.10 36.97
N VAL A 509 -52.21 -14.13 37.84
CA VAL A 509 -52.69 -14.36 39.19
C VAL A 509 -54.18 -14.06 39.35
N ASP A 510 -54.84 -13.57 38.30
CA ASP A 510 -56.28 -13.25 38.20
C ASP A 510 -56.79 -13.62 36.78
N ASP A 511 -56.75 -14.91 36.42
CA ASP A 511 -56.92 -15.42 35.05
C ASP A 511 -58.29 -15.14 34.37
N ASP A 512 -59.26 -14.59 35.11
CA ASP A 512 -60.56 -14.15 34.59
C ASP A 512 -60.85 -12.64 34.78
N ASN A 513 -59.86 -11.88 35.28
CA ASN A 513 -59.88 -10.44 35.52
C ASN A 513 -61.09 -9.98 36.36
N ASP A 514 -61.58 -10.83 37.26
CA ASP A 514 -62.72 -10.54 38.13
C ASP A 514 -62.33 -9.74 39.39
N MET A 515 -61.04 -9.41 39.52
CA MET A 515 -60.40 -8.76 40.66
C MET A 515 -60.21 -9.68 41.87
N VAL A 516 -60.22 -11.01 41.68
CA VAL A 516 -60.01 -12.02 42.73
C VAL A 516 -58.85 -12.94 42.35
N LEU A 517 -57.74 -12.80 43.08
CA LEU A 517 -56.57 -13.64 42.85
C LEU A 517 -56.85 -15.15 42.97
N ASP A 518 -56.38 -15.94 42.01
CA ASP A 518 -56.50 -17.40 41.94
C ASP A 518 -55.91 -18.11 43.17
N VAL A 519 -54.94 -17.47 43.82
CA VAL A 519 -54.16 -18.03 44.93
C VAL A 519 -54.80 -17.86 46.31
N MET A 520 -56.07 -17.42 46.41
CA MET A 520 -56.75 -17.23 47.70
C MET A 520 -57.86 -18.24 48.01
N ILE A 521 -57.56 -19.54 48.00
CA ILE A 521 -58.26 -20.49 48.89
C ILE A 521 -57.27 -21.38 49.65
N ILE A 522 -56.56 -20.82 50.63
CA ILE A 522 -56.10 -21.60 51.80
C ILE A 522 -56.82 -21.13 53.06
N ALA A 523 -57.84 -21.92 53.39
CA ALA A 523 -58.34 -22.27 54.73
C ALA A 523 -58.68 -21.14 55.73
N ARG A 524 -59.99 -20.97 55.97
CA ARG A 524 -60.52 -20.87 57.34
C ARG A 524 -61.68 -21.84 57.50
N GLY A 525 -61.60 -22.61 58.58
CA GLY A 525 -62.43 -23.80 58.86
C GLY A 525 -63.80 -23.54 59.43
#